data_AF-A0A6N8JQD3-F1
#
_entry.id   AF-A0A6N8JQD3-F1
#
_cell.length_a   1.000
_cell.length_b   1.000
_cell.length_c   1.000
_cell.angle_alpha   90.00
_cell.angle_beta   90.00
_cell.angle_gamma   90.00
#
_symmetry.space_group_name_H-M   'P 1'
#
loop_
_entity.id
_entity.type
_entity.pdbx_description
1 polymer ?
#
loop_
_entity_poly.entity_id
_entity_poly.type
_entity_poly.pdbx_seq_one_letter_code
_entity_poly.pdbx_strand_id
1 'polypeptide(L)'
;MAKYKVIFRSDNKNADTAPGWEPGCPVLINAVQVSRNTETGQCYLQLKLSNLTDVVIGRFALRAEVTYADGSTEAVELKPLDSDIQPGRVYRPDAVLLTGSDVRHVTARIASATYGNEQWMSAGKVCANTAGGPLDLDQATTAERDRLLADLGKSPEKYRHHMVQGGDWWICSCGMPNVRKDQCICGLARKAVEQLEDEGYLNAAAAEREATEKKARAKRKRRRIIAAVAATIALIIAVGATGAIAAILSDETYQAYQAAASLEDTGSYKTAHDRFIELKDYRDSADRARECARLAAERAASVGDYIDAERWYGEAGETELQQEAAAMIDKE
;
A
#
# COMPACT_ATOMS: atom_id res chain seq x y z
N MET A 1 -35.43 -13.47 -31.37
CA MET A 1 -35.01 -13.69 -29.97
C MET A 1 -36.19 -13.31 -29.11
N ALA A 2 -36.77 -14.24 -28.35
CA ALA A 2 -37.89 -13.93 -27.49
C ALA A 2 -37.54 -12.77 -26.54
N LYS A 3 -38.36 -11.72 -26.56
CA LYS A 3 -38.18 -10.55 -25.70
C LYS A 3 -38.90 -10.79 -24.37
N TYR A 4 -38.15 -10.75 -23.27
CA TYR A 4 -38.70 -10.90 -21.93
C TYR A 4 -38.78 -9.56 -21.21
N LYS A 5 -39.87 -9.32 -20.50
CA LYS A 5 -40.08 -8.15 -19.63
C LYS A 5 -40.31 -8.62 -18.19
N VAL A 6 -39.55 -8.08 -17.25
CA VAL A 6 -39.80 -8.31 -15.81
C VAL A 6 -41.08 -7.57 -15.43
N ILE A 7 -42.07 -8.30 -14.92
CA ILE A 7 -43.37 -7.75 -14.50
C ILE A 7 -43.56 -7.72 -12.99
N PHE A 8 -42.78 -8.54 -12.27
CA PHE A 8 -42.73 -8.55 -10.81
C PHE A 8 -41.29 -8.82 -10.36
N ARG A 9 -40.86 -8.14 -9.30
CA ARG A 9 -39.59 -8.41 -8.64
C ARG A 9 -39.67 -8.04 -7.17
N SER A 10 -39.17 -8.94 -6.35
CA SER A 10 -38.96 -8.81 -4.92
C SER A 10 -37.53 -9.28 -4.63
N ASP A 11 -36.74 -8.48 -3.92
CA ASP A 11 -35.40 -8.88 -3.50
C ASP A 11 -35.05 -8.40 -2.09
N ASN A 12 -34.06 -9.03 -1.48
CA ASN A 12 -33.62 -8.79 -0.11
C ASN A 12 -32.91 -7.43 0.11
N LYS A 13 -32.93 -6.53 -0.88
CA LYS A 13 -32.41 -5.17 -0.75
C LYS A 13 -33.48 -4.15 -0.38
N ASN A 14 -34.76 -4.45 -0.64
CA ASN A 14 -35.89 -3.59 -0.30
C ASN A 14 -36.72 -4.22 0.82
N ALA A 15 -36.66 -3.63 2.01
CA ALA A 15 -37.35 -4.13 3.21
C ALA A 15 -38.86 -4.34 3.00
N ASP A 16 -39.53 -3.45 2.26
CA ASP A 16 -40.99 -3.49 2.04
C ASP A 16 -41.46 -4.66 1.15
N THR A 17 -40.53 -5.25 0.39
CA THR A 17 -40.85 -6.31 -0.57
C THR A 17 -39.95 -7.53 -0.42
N ALA A 18 -39.14 -7.61 0.63
CA ALA A 18 -38.21 -8.71 0.80
C ALA A 18 -38.98 -10.04 0.94
N PRO A 19 -38.49 -11.15 0.36
CA PRO A 19 -39.10 -12.47 0.51
C PRO A 19 -39.17 -12.96 1.97
N GLY A 20 -38.46 -12.28 2.87
CA GLY A 20 -38.31 -12.64 4.28
C GLY A 20 -37.39 -13.83 4.50
N TRP A 21 -37.09 -14.10 5.76
CA TRP A 21 -36.33 -15.28 6.19
C TRP A 21 -36.88 -15.78 7.53
N GLU A 22 -36.94 -17.09 7.67
CA GLU A 22 -37.33 -17.73 8.93
C GLU A 22 -36.08 -18.03 9.77
N PRO A 23 -36.04 -17.64 11.06
CA PRO A 23 -34.96 -17.98 11.98
C PRO A 23 -34.49 -19.44 11.88
N GLY A 24 -33.22 -19.63 11.56
CA GLY A 24 -32.59 -20.95 11.42
C GLY A 24 -32.76 -21.61 10.04
N CYS A 25 -33.50 -21.01 9.10
CA CYS A 25 -33.62 -21.55 7.75
C CYS A 25 -32.25 -21.54 7.04
N PRO A 26 -31.72 -22.68 6.57
CA PRO A 26 -30.38 -22.77 6.01
C PRO A 26 -30.28 -22.20 4.58
N VAL A 27 -31.41 -21.84 3.96
CA VAL A 27 -31.49 -21.29 2.61
C VAL A 27 -32.13 -19.90 2.64
N LEU A 28 -31.48 -18.92 2.02
CA LEU A 28 -32.02 -17.57 1.85
C LEU A 28 -32.61 -17.40 0.45
N ILE A 29 -33.83 -16.89 0.36
CA ILE A 29 -34.41 -16.43 -0.91
C ILE A 29 -33.93 -15.00 -1.14
N ASN A 30 -32.93 -14.82 -2.00
CA ASN A 30 -32.39 -13.49 -2.30
C ASN A 30 -33.32 -12.67 -3.20
N ALA A 31 -33.98 -13.33 -4.15
CA ALA A 31 -34.87 -12.67 -5.09
C ALA A 31 -35.94 -13.62 -5.62
N VAL A 32 -37.12 -13.05 -5.84
CA VAL A 32 -38.27 -13.62 -6.53
C VAL A 32 -38.59 -12.71 -7.71
N GLN A 33 -38.63 -13.25 -8.92
CA GLN A 33 -38.86 -12.48 -10.13
C GLN A 33 -39.87 -13.20 -11.03
N VAL A 34 -40.76 -12.46 -11.67
CA VAL A 34 -41.59 -12.98 -12.76
C VAL A 34 -41.26 -12.24 -14.05
N SER A 35 -40.89 -13.00 -15.07
CA SER A 35 -40.60 -12.50 -16.41
C SER A 35 -41.69 -12.94 -17.39
N ARG A 36 -42.25 -11.99 -18.14
CA ARG A 36 -43.23 -12.25 -19.19
C ARG A 36 -42.55 -12.28 -20.55
N ASN A 37 -42.77 -13.32 -21.33
CA ASN A 37 -42.46 -13.31 -22.76
C ASN A 37 -43.44 -12.36 -23.46
N THR A 38 -42.93 -11.31 -24.10
CA THR A 38 -43.78 -10.27 -24.69
C THR A 38 -44.47 -10.69 -25.99
N GLU A 39 -44.03 -11.79 -26.60
CA GLU A 39 -44.63 -12.34 -27.83
C GLU A 39 -45.77 -13.31 -27.49
N THR A 40 -45.58 -14.18 -26.50
CA THR A 40 -46.55 -15.23 -26.15
C THR A 40 -47.42 -14.90 -24.93
N GLY A 41 -47.07 -13.87 -24.16
CA GLY A 41 -47.75 -13.53 -22.91
C GLY A 41 -47.44 -14.48 -21.74
N GLN A 42 -46.70 -15.56 -21.96
CA GLN A 42 -46.35 -16.54 -20.93
C GLN A 42 -45.46 -15.93 -19.84
N CYS A 43 -45.79 -16.21 -18.59
CA CYS A 43 -45.06 -15.72 -17.42
C CYS A 43 -44.24 -16.83 -16.77
N TYR A 44 -43.03 -16.49 -16.34
CA TYR A 44 -42.08 -17.44 -15.77
C TYR A 44 -41.60 -16.94 -14.41
N LEU A 45 -41.83 -17.73 -13.36
CA LEU A 45 -41.30 -17.50 -12.02
C LEU A 45 -39.84 -17.94 -11.95
N GLN A 46 -38.98 -17.04 -11.46
CA GLN A 46 -37.54 -17.21 -11.35
C GLN A 46 -37.09 -16.87 -9.93
N LEU A 47 -36.23 -17.72 -9.36
CA LEU A 47 -35.75 -17.58 -8.00
C LEU A 47 -34.23 -17.50 -7.96
N LYS A 48 -33.71 -16.77 -6.98
CA LYS A 48 -32.29 -16.75 -6.65
C LYS A 48 -32.11 -17.07 -5.16
N LEU A 49 -31.49 -18.19 -4.86
CA LEU A 49 -31.32 -18.69 -3.49
C LEU A 49 -29.84 -18.66 -3.09
N SER A 50 -29.54 -18.63 -1.80
CA SER A 50 -28.18 -18.79 -1.26
C SER A 50 -28.14 -19.80 -0.13
N ASN A 51 -27.06 -20.58 -0.08
CA ASN A 51 -26.73 -21.41 1.08
C ASN A 51 -26.15 -20.56 2.22
N LEU A 52 -26.76 -20.63 3.41
CA LEU A 52 -26.36 -19.90 4.61
C LEU A 52 -25.50 -20.71 5.59
N THR A 53 -25.22 -21.98 5.30
CA THR A 53 -24.41 -22.89 6.12
C THR A 53 -22.98 -23.02 5.58
N ASP A 54 -22.14 -23.75 6.31
CA ASP A 54 -20.77 -24.14 5.94
C ASP A 54 -20.69 -25.55 5.31
N VAL A 55 -21.81 -26.28 5.30
CA VAL A 55 -21.99 -27.55 4.58
C VAL A 55 -22.89 -27.40 3.36
N VAL A 56 -22.90 -28.40 2.47
CA VAL A 56 -23.70 -28.42 1.24
C VAL A 56 -25.19 -28.62 1.56
N ILE A 57 -26.07 -27.85 0.91
CA ILE A 57 -27.52 -28.13 0.88
C ILE A 57 -27.78 -29.17 -0.22
N GLY A 58 -28.06 -30.41 0.16
CA GLY A 58 -28.34 -31.47 -0.81
C GLY A 58 -29.72 -31.31 -1.45
N ARG A 59 -30.74 -30.98 -0.67
CA ARG A 59 -32.11 -30.77 -1.17
C ARG A 59 -32.90 -29.79 -0.33
N PHE A 60 -33.94 -29.22 -0.94
CA PHE A 60 -34.91 -28.39 -0.23
C PHE A 60 -36.29 -28.50 -0.88
N ALA A 61 -37.32 -28.13 -0.13
CA ALA A 61 -38.65 -27.88 -0.64
C ALA A 61 -38.98 -26.39 -0.46
N LEU A 62 -39.53 -25.77 -1.49
CA LEU A 62 -39.99 -24.39 -1.50
C LEU A 62 -41.42 -24.34 -2.00
N ARG A 63 -42.22 -23.46 -1.42
CA ARG A 63 -43.56 -23.12 -1.89
C ARG A 63 -43.63 -21.64 -2.18
N ALA A 64 -44.05 -21.28 -3.39
CA ALA A 64 -44.37 -19.92 -3.77
C ALA A 64 -45.88 -19.78 -4.01
N GLU A 65 -46.46 -18.68 -3.55
CA GLU A 65 -47.86 -18.35 -3.77
C GLU A 65 -47.92 -17.09 -4.62
N VAL A 66 -48.52 -17.22 -5.79
CA VAL A 66 -48.69 -16.15 -6.77
C VAL A 66 -50.13 -15.65 -6.67
N THR A 67 -50.31 -14.34 -6.57
CA THR A 67 -51.62 -13.69 -6.62
C THR A 67 -51.74 -12.90 -7.91
N TYR A 68 -52.83 -13.12 -8.65
CA TYR A 68 -53.11 -12.45 -9.91
C TYR A 68 -54.01 -11.21 -9.73
N ALA A 69 -54.13 -10.39 -10.77
CA ALA A 69 -54.91 -9.16 -10.75
C ALA A 69 -56.42 -9.37 -10.53
N ASP A 70 -56.94 -10.53 -10.90
CA ASP A 70 -58.33 -10.95 -10.67
C ASP A 70 -58.58 -11.51 -9.25
N GLY A 71 -57.53 -11.57 -8.42
CA GLY A 71 -57.58 -12.12 -7.07
C GLY A 71 -57.42 -13.64 -6.99
N SER A 72 -57.33 -14.35 -8.12
CA SER A 72 -57.01 -15.77 -8.13
C SER A 72 -55.58 -16.01 -7.64
N THR A 73 -55.32 -17.23 -7.15
CA THR A 73 -54.01 -17.62 -6.64
C THR A 73 -53.53 -18.93 -7.25
N GLU A 74 -52.22 -19.03 -7.43
CA GLU A 74 -51.53 -20.25 -7.88
C GLU A 74 -50.41 -20.58 -6.91
N ALA A 75 -50.35 -21.84 -6.46
CA ALA A 75 -49.26 -22.35 -5.64
C ALA A 75 -48.27 -23.11 -6.51
N VAL A 76 -47.00 -22.68 -6.48
CA VAL A 76 -45.89 -23.34 -7.15
C VAL A 76 -45.03 -24.04 -6.11
N GLU A 77 -44.92 -25.37 -6.22
CA GLU A 77 -44.02 -26.17 -5.38
C GLU A 77 -42.76 -26.56 -6.15
N LEU A 78 -41.61 -26.35 -5.52
CA LEU A 78 -40.29 -26.74 -6.02
C LEU A 78 -39.66 -27.70 -5.02
N LYS A 79 -39.21 -28.88 -5.48
CA LYS A 79 -38.53 -29.88 -4.64
C LYS A 79 -37.25 -30.37 -5.31
N PRO A 80 -36.21 -29.52 -5.48
CA PRO A 80 -34.98 -29.96 -6.11
C PRO A 80 -34.24 -30.94 -5.18
N LEU A 81 -34.07 -32.18 -5.64
CA LEU A 81 -33.53 -33.29 -4.85
C LEU A 81 -31.99 -33.36 -4.85
N ASP A 82 -31.37 -32.80 -5.88
CA ASP A 82 -29.92 -32.77 -6.12
C ASP A 82 -29.46 -31.31 -6.30
N SER A 83 -29.82 -30.48 -5.31
CA SER A 83 -29.53 -29.04 -5.35
C SER A 83 -28.04 -28.75 -5.20
N ASP A 84 -27.35 -29.57 -4.41
CA ASP A 84 -25.93 -29.53 -4.05
C ASP A 84 -25.35 -28.10 -3.94
N ILE A 85 -26.08 -27.25 -3.23
CA ILE A 85 -25.73 -25.84 -3.12
C ILE A 85 -24.52 -25.72 -2.18
N GLN A 86 -23.37 -25.44 -2.76
CA GLN A 86 -22.12 -25.28 -2.01
C GLN A 86 -22.20 -24.13 -0.99
N PRO A 87 -21.43 -24.19 0.11
CA PRO A 87 -21.42 -23.16 1.16
C PRO A 87 -21.26 -21.73 0.60
N GLY A 88 -22.17 -20.83 1.02
CA GLY A 88 -22.17 -19.43 0.57
C GLY A 88 -22.45 -19.21 -0.92
N ARG A 89 -22.72 -20.27 -1.71
CA ARG A 89 -23.01 -20.15 -3.14
C ARG A 89 -24.48 -19.90 -3.41
N VAL A 90 -24.71 -19.34 -4.60
CA VAL A 90 -26.04 -19.03 -5.12
C VAL A 90 -26.54 -20.21 -5.96
N TYR A 91 -27.81 -20.55 -5.79
CA TYR A 91 -28.53 -21.51 -6.61
C TYR A 91 -29.70 -20.83 -7.33
N ARG A 92 -29.97 -21.26 -8.56
CA ARG A 92 -31.10 -20.78 -9.36
C ARG A 92 -31.83 -22.02 -9.91
N PRO A 93 -32.99 -22.39 -9.34
CA PRO A 93 -33.80 -23.44 -9.93
C PRO A 93 -34.31 -23.01 -11.30
N ASP A 94 -34.73 -23.98 -12.11
CA ASP A 94 -35.33 -23.73 -13.42
C ASP A 94 -36.56 -22.83 -13.28
N ALA A 95 -36.76 -22.00 -14.31
CA ALA A 95 -37.88 -21.09 -14.36
C ALA A 95 -39.20 -21.88 -14.50
N VAL A 96 -40.18 -21.57 -13.65
CA VAL A 96 -41.47 -22.26 -13.64
C VAL A 96 -42.48 -21.46 -14.46
N LEU A 97 -43.10 -22.09 -15.45
CA LEU A 97 -44.21 -21.50 -16.20
C LEU A 97 -45.42 -21.33 -15.28
N LEU A 98 -45.96 -20.12 -15.23
CA LEU A 98 -47.16 -19.77 -14.49
C LEU A 98 -48.40 -19.93 -15.37
N THR A 99 -49.53 -20.25 -14.76
CA THR A 99 -50.82 -20.37 -15.48
C THR A 99 -51.42 -19.02 -15.84
N GLY A 100 -51.22 -17.99 -15.01
CA GLY A 100 -51.73 -16.64 -15.22
C GLY A 100 -50.66 -15.67 -15.74
N SER A 101 -51.11 -14.59 -16.38
CA SER A 101 -50.22 -13.57 -16.97
C SER A 101 -50.07 -12.32 -16.11
N ASP A 102 -51.12 -11.89 -15.40
CA ASP A 102 -51.17 -10.60 -14.69
C ASP A 102 -50.88 -10.74 -13.20
N VAL A 103 -49.60 -11.01 -12.89
CA VAL A 103 -49.10 -11.17 -11.52
C VAL A 103 -49.16 -9.84 -10.74
N ARG A 104 -49.79 -9.84 -9.57
CA ARG A 104 -49.82 -8.73 -8.60
C ARG A 104 -48.76 -8.88 -7.53
N HIS A 105 -48.67 -10.08 -6.96
CA HIS A 105 -47.80 -10.35 -5.82
C HIS A 105 -47.31 -11.79 -5.86
N VAL A 106 -46.12 -12.02 -5.32
CA VAL A 106 -45.56 -13.36 -5.13
C VAL A 106 -44.91 -13.42 -3.75
N THR A 107 -45.31 -14.39 -2.94
CA THR A 107 -44.60 -14.77 -1.72
C THR A 107 -43.92 -16.11 -1.95
N ALA A 108 -42.76 -16.33 -1.32
CA ALA A 108 -42.06 -17.61 -1.41
C ALA A 108 -41.45 -17.95 -0.06
N ARG A 109 -41.50 -19.23 0.32
CA ARG A 109 -40.91 -19.72 1.57
C ARG A 109 -40.28 -21.09 1.39
N ILE A 110 -39.17 -21.33 2.09
CA ILE A 110 -38.59 -22.65 2.22
C ILE A 110 -39.47 -23.44 3.21
N ALA A 111 -39.94 -24.61 2.80
CA ALA A 111 -40.74 -25.51 3.63
C ALA A 111 -39.84 -26.49 4.41
N SER A 112 -38.77 -26.98 3.78
CA SER A 112 -37.77 -27.84 4.40
C SER A 112 -36.45 -27.79 3.66
N ALA A 113 -35.36 -28.21 4.32
CA ALA A 113 -34.05 -28.37 3.71
C ALA A 113 -33.26 -29.48 4.43
N THR A 114 -32.43 -30.20 3.68
CA THR A 114 -31.48 -31.19 4.20
C THR A 114 -30.06 -30.77 3.82
N TYR A 115 -29.16 -30.78 4.79
CA TYR A 115 -27.80 -30.28 4.65
C TYR A 115 -26.86 -31.00 5.61
N GLY A 116 -25.75 -31.54 5.11
CA GLY A 116 -24.95 -32.48 5.92
C GLY A 116 -25.82 -33.62 6.49
N ASN A 117 -25.79 -33.79 7.81
CA ASN A 117 -26.62 -34.76 8.54
C ASN A 117 -27.87 -34.12 9.18
N GLU A 118 -28.19 -32.89 8.81
CA GLU A 118 -29.19 -32.06 9.45
C GLU A 118 -30.42 -31.91 8.57
N GLN A 119 -31.57 -31.74 9.24
CA GLN A 119 -32.83 -31.44 8.58
C GLN A 119 -33.48 -30.24 9.25
N TRP A 120 -33.86 -29.27 8.43
CA TRP A 120 -34.63 -28.11 8.85
C TRP A 120 -36.05 -28.17 8.29
N MET A 121 -37.03 -27.76 9.08
CA MET A 121 -38.43 -27.61 8.67
C MET A 121 -38.96 -26.25 9.12
N SER A 122 -39.79 -25.65 8.27
CA SER A 122 -40.45 -24.38 8.55
C SER A 122 -41.51 -24.53 9.65
N ALA A 123 -41.48 -23.63 10.63
CA ALA A 123 -42.56 -23.38 11.57
C ALA A 123 -43.58 -22.35 11.04
N GLY A 124 -43.39 -21.86 9.80
CA GLY A 124 -44.29 -20.93 9.13
C GLY A 124 -44.15 -19.47 9.58
N LYS A 125 -43.16 -19.14 10.41
CA LYS A 125 -42.93 -17.78 10.92
C LYS A 125 -41.87 -17.08 10.08
N VAL A 126 -42.30 -16.25 9.14
CA VAL A 126 -41.39 -15.46 8.29
C VAL A 126 -41.15 -14.09 8.92
N CYS A 127 -39.88 -13.71 9.10
CA CYS A 127 -39.50 -12.36 9.50
C CYS A 127 -39.23 -11.52 8.25
N ALA A 128 -39.91 -10.37 8.14
CA ALA A 128 -39.74 -9.44 7.01
C ALA A 128 -38.38 -8.73 7.03
N ASN A 129 -37.82 -8.48 8.22
CA ASN A 129 -36.50 -7.86 8.37
C ASN A 129 -35.47 -8.89 8.84
N THR A 130 -34.40 -9.03 8.06
CA THR A 130 -33.24 -9.87 8.40
C THR A 130 -32.09 -9.08 9.00
N ALA A 131 -32.25 -7.78 9.26
CA ALA A 131 -31.26 -6.95 9.96
C ALA A 131 -31.73 -6.64 11.39
N GLY A 132 -30.78 -6.54 12.33
CA GLY A 132 -31.08 -6.10 13.69
C GLY A 132 -31.54 -4.65 13.78
N GLY A 133 -31.89 -4.22 15.00
CA GLY A 133 -32.15 -2.81 15.27
C GLY A 133 -30.92 -1.94 14.96
N PRO A 134 -31.09 -0.61 14.82
CA PRO A 134 -29.95 0.31 14.71
C PRO A 134 -28.98 0.09 15.87
N LEU A 135 -27.69 0.09 15.56
CA LEU A 135 -26.65 0.05 16.58
C LEU A 135 -26.43 1.47 17.13
N ASP A 136 -26.63 1.65 18.42
CA ASP A 136 -26.44 2.92 19.12
C ASP A 136 -25.12 2.87 19.90
N LEU A 137 -24.14 3.65 19.46
CA LEU A 137 -22.81 3.80 20.07
C LEU A 137 -22.54 5.30 20.21
N ASP A 138 -21.70 5.68 21.17
CA ASP A 138 -21.27 7.07 21.27
C ASP A 138 -20.49 7.53 20.01
N GLN A 139 -20.31 8.84 19.86
CA GLN A 139 -19.69 9.41 18.67
C GLN A 139 -18.22 8.96 18.47
N ALA A 140 -17.46 8.82 19.56
CA ALA A 140 -16.05 8.46 19.49
C ALA A 140 -15.89 6.96 19.17
N THR A 141 -16.67 6.09 19.81
CA THR A 141 -16.68 4.66 19.50
C THR A 141 -17.22 4.38 18.10
N THR A 142 -18.24 5.11 17.63
CA THR A 142 -18.72 5.05 16.24
C THR A 142 -17.61 5.39 15.25
N ALA A 143 -16.87 6.49 15.49
CA ALA A 143 -15.77 6.89 14.60
C ALA A 143 -14.65 5.84 14.55
N GLU A 144 -14.35 5.19 15.68
CA GLU A 144 -13.35 4.12 15.73
C GLU A 144 -13.82 2.84 15.04
N ARG A 145 -15.08 2.47 15.24
CA ARG A 145 -15.72 1.34 14.54
C ARG A 145 -15.69 1.54 13.02
N ASP A 146 -16.01 2.74 12.55
CA ASP A 146 -15.99 3.07 11.12
C ASP A 146 -14.58 2.91 10.53
N ARG A 147 -13.53 3.27 11.28
CA ARG A 147 -12.14 3.03 10.86
C ARG A 147 -11.81 1.54 10.80
N LEU A 148 -12.19 0.77 11.83
CA LEU A 148 -11.97 -0.67 11.84
C LEU A 148 -12.69 -1.36 10.67
N LEU A 149 -13.91 -0.95 10.37
CA LEU A 149 -14.64 -1.43 9.19
C LEU A 149 -13.91 -1.05 7.90
N ALA A 150 -13.42 0.19 7.78
CA ALA A 150 -12.64 0.62 6.62
C ALA A 150 -11.32 -0.16 6.45
N ASP A 151 -10.60 -0.43 7.54
CA ASP A 151 -9.38 -1.26 7.56
C ASP A 151 -9.67 -2.69 7.07
N LEU A 152 -10.88 -3.21 7.32
CA LEU A 152 -11.38 -4.49 6.82
C LEU A 152 -11.94 -4.41 5.38
N GLY A 153 -11.79 -3.26 4.70
CA GLY A 153 -12.30 -3.01 3.36
C GLY A 153 -13.82 -2.94 3.28
N LYS A 154 -14.49 -2.58 4.39
CA LYS A 154 -15.94 -2.48 4.50
C LYS A 154 -16.40 -1.02 4.48
N SER A 155 -17.57 -0.80 3.90
CA SER A 155 -18.22 0.52 3.88
C SER A 155 -19.16 0.63 5.09
N PRO A 156 -18.88 1.49 6.09
CA PRO A 156 -19.58 1.47 7.37
C PRO A 156 -21.10 1.66 7.28
N GLU A 157 -21.59 2.37 6.26
CA GLU A 157 -23.02 2.57 6.02
C GLU A 157 -23.80 1.29 5.79
N LYS A 158 -23.13 0.19 5.41
CA LYS A 158 -23.74 -1.13 5.22
C LYS A 158 -23.81 -1.96 6.50
N TYR A 159 -23.22 -1.49 7.61
CA TYR A 159 -23.07 -2.23 8.86
C TYR A 159 -23.69 -1.44 10.04
N ARG A 160 -24.86 -0.83 9.84
CA ARG A 160 -25.50 0.06 10.82
C ARG A 160 -26.38 -0.65 11.86
N HIS A 161 -26.55 -1.96 11.73
CA HIS A 161 -27.44 -2.73 12.57
C HIS A 161 -26.65 -3.57 13.56
N HIS A 162 -27.19 -3.74 14.76
CA HIS A 162 -26.65 -4.66 15.76
C HIS A 162 -26.77 -6.10 15.26
N MET A 163 -25.80 -6.92 15.61
CA MET A 163 -25.85 -8.35 15.37
C MET A 163 -27.00 -8.97 16.16
N VAL A 164 -27.83 -9.79 15.52
CA VAL A 164 -28.88 -10.54 16.22
C VAL A 164 -28.46 -11.99 16.31
N GLN A 165 -28.57 -12.59 17.49
CA GLN A 165 -28.25 -14.00 17.70
C GLN A 165 -29.49 -14.76 18.18
N GLY A 166 -29.68 -15.97 17.67
CA GLY A 166 -30.65 -16.95 18.15
C GLY A 166 -29.92 -18.26 18.51
N GLY A 167 -30.64 -19.38 18.59
CA GLY A 167 -30.06 -20.68 18.95
C GLY A 167 -28.87 -21.06 18.08
N ASP A 168 -29.14 -21.52 16.86
CA ASP A 168 -28.11 -22.02 15.93
C ASP A 168 -27.84 -21.05 14.77
N TRP A 169 -28.22 -19.79 14.91
CA TRP A 169 -28.14 -18.81 13.84
C TRP A 169 -27.83 -17.43 14.37
N TRP A 170 -27.27 -16.59 13.48
CA TRP A 170 -27.03 -15.19 13.76
C TRP A 170 -27.13 -14.36 12.48
N ILE A 171 -27.46 -13.09 12.65
CA ILE A 171 -27.55 -12.08 11.61
C ILE A 171 -26.35 -11.15 11.78
N CYS A 172 -25.52 -11.07 10.75
CA CYS A 172 -24.40 -10.13 10.72
C CYS A 172 -24.90 -8.69 10.67
N SER A 173 -24.08 -7.74 11.13
CA SER A 173 -24.36 -6.30 10.99
C SER A 173 -24.58 -5.84 9.54
N CYS A 174 -24.15 -6.63 8.55
CA CYS A 174 -24.49 -6.41 7.13
C CYS A 174 -25.91 -6.85 6.71
N GLY A 175 -26.71 -7.37 7.65
CA GLY A 175 -28.08 -7.86 7.42
C GLY A 175 -28.18 -9.28 6.86
N MET A 176 -27.07 -9.99 6.70
CA MET A 176 -27.08 -11.37 6.18
C MET A 176 -27.21 -12.39 7.33
N PRO A 177 -28.21 -13.27 7.29
CA PRO A 177 -28.33 -14.39 8.21
C PRO A 177 -27.29 -15.47 7.93
N ASN A 178 -26.93 -16.20 8.98
CA ASN A 178 -25.94 -17.27 8.98
C ASN A 178 -26.45 -18.38 9.90
N VAL A 179 -26.37 -19.63 9.46
CA VAL A 179 -26.85 -20.78 10.22
C VAL A 179 -25.68 -21.71 10.47
N ARG A 180 -25.41 -22.00 11.75
CA ARG A 180 -24.35 -22.91 12.23
C ARG A 180 -22.96 -22.68 11.63
N LYS A 181 -22.61 -21.41 11.36
CA LYS A 181 -21.28 -21.04 10.87
C LYS A 181 -20.78 -19.78 11.54
N ASP A 182 -19.47 -19.63 11.65
CA ASP A 182 -18.84 -18.48 12.31
C ASP A 182 -18.41 -17.36 11.35
N GLN A 183 -18.54 -17.53 10.04
CA GLN A 183 -18.18 -16.49 9.06
C GLN A 183 -19.37 -16.10 8.19
N CYS A 184 -19.63 -14.80 8.11
CA CYS A 184 -20.67 -14.24 7.25
C CYS A 184 -20.25 -14.26 5.78
N ILE A 185 -21.23 -14.27 4.86
CA ILE A 185 -21.01 -14.15 3.41
C ILE A 185 -20.27 -12.84 3.05
N CYS A 186 -20.43 -11.78 3.85
CA CYS A 186 -19.66 -10.54 3.66
C CYS A 186 -18.18 -10.69 4.04
N GLY A 187 -17.78 -11.81 4.65
CA GLY A 187 -16.41 -12.12 5.07
C GLY A 187 -16.11 -11.83 6.53
N LEU A 188 -16.98 -11.11 7.25
CA LEU A 188 -16.79 -10.86 8.68
C LEU A 188 -17.01 -12.13 9.50
N ALA A 189 -16.08 -12.43 10.40
CA ALA A 189 -16.26 -13.45 11.42
C ALA A 189 -17.24 -12.97 12.49
N ARG A 190 -18.03 -13.88 13.07
CA ARG A 190 -19.01 -13.61 14.14
C ARG A 190 -18.36 -12.86 15.30
N LYS A 191 -17.22 -13.35 15.78
CA LYS A 191 -16.43 -12.71 16.83
C LYS A 191 -15.94 -11.30 16.46
N ALA A 192 -15.62 -11.06 15.20
CA ALA A 192 -15.23 -9.73 14.75
C ALA A 192 -16.43 -8.77 14.79
N VAL A 193 -17.63 -9.24 14.46
CA VAL A 193 -18.86 -8.44 14.60
C VAL A 193 -19.15 -8.14 16.06
N GLU A 194 -19.01 -9.13 16.96
CA GLU A 194 -19.13 -8.93 18.42
C GLU A 194 -18.18 -7.83 18.92
N GLN A 195 -16.90 -7.87 18.51
CA GLN A 195 -15.91 -6.85 18.86
C GLN A 195 -16.22 -5.47 18.29
N LEU A 196 -16.77 -5.40 17.07
CA LEU A 196 -17.16 -4.15 16.43
C LEU A 196 -18.41 -3.52 17.05
N GLU A 197 -19.04 -4.18 18.01
CA GLU A 197 -20.21 -3.68 18.76
C GLU A 197 -19.92 -3.52 20.25
N ASP A 198 -18.73 -3.94 20.71
CA ASP A 198 -18.28 -3.84 22.09
C ASP A 198 -17.53 -2.52 22.32
N GLU A 199 -18.14 -1.60 23.08
CA GLU A 199 -17.54 -0.30 23.39
C GLU A 199 -16.18 -0.42 24.09
N GLY A 200 -15.99 -1.43 24.95
CA GLY A 200 -14.73 -1.65 25.66
C GLY A 200 -13.58 -1.95 24.69
N TYR A 201 -13.83 -2.83 23.73
CA TYR A 201 -12.90 -3.18 22.65
C TYR A 201 -12.61 -1.97 21.75
N LEU A 202 -13.65 -1.24 21.33
CA LEU A 202 -13.49 -0.06 20.49
C LEU A 202 -12.67 1.03 21.19
N ASN A 203 -12.95 1.30 22.47
CA ASN A 203 -12.19 2.26 23.27
C ASN A 203 -10.73 1.83 23.46
N ALA A 204 -10.47 0.54 23.68
CA ALA A 204 -9.12 0.01 23.77
C ALA A 204 -8.35 0.17 22.44
N ALA A 205 -9.00 -0.14 21.31
CA ALA A 205 -8.42 0.04 19.98
C ALA A 205 -8.09 1.51 19.68
N ALA A 206 -8.99 2.44 20.02
CA ALA A 206 -8.76 3.87 19.90
C ALA A 206 -7.54 4.33 20.73
N ALA A 207 -7.45 3.89 21.99
CA ALA A 207 -6.34 4.23 22.88
C ALA A 207 -4.99 3.68 22.36
N GLU A 208 -4.97 2.46 21.83
CA GLU A 208 -3.78 1.86 21.23
C GLU A 208 -3.30 2.64 20.00
N ARG A 209 -4.22 3.07 19.13
CA ARG A 209 -3.88 3.92 17.98
C ARG A 209 -3.35 5.26 18.42
N GLU A 210 -4.00 5.95 19.35
CA GLU A 210 -3.53 7.24 19.86
C GLU A 210 -2.11 7.12 20.45
N ALA A 211 -1.84 6.06 21.21
CA ALA A 211 -0.51 5.79 21.75
C ALA A 211 0.52 5.56 20.64
N THR A 212 0.15 4.83 19.58
CA THR A 212 1.00 4.55 18.42
C THR A 212 1.30 5.82 17.62
N GLU A 213 0.30 6.67 17.39
CA GLU A 213 0.44 7.96 16.71
C GLU A 213 1.30 8.93 17.53
N LYS A 214 1.10 9.02 18.85
CA LYS A 214 1.95 9.82 19.75
C LYS A 214 3.42 9.38 19.66
N LYS A 215 3.69 8.06 19.71
CA LYS A 215 5.05 7.50 19.55
C LYS A 215 5.63 7.83 18.17
N ALA A 216 4.85 7.69 17.10
CA ALA A 216 5.29 8.00 15.73
C ALA A 216 5.58 9.51 15.56
N ARG A 217 4.73 10.39 16.10
CA ARG A 217 4.93 11.85 16.10
C ARG A 217 6.18 12.26 16.88
N ALA A 218 6.40 11.67 18.06
CA ALA A 218 7.61 11.90 18.85
C ALA A 218 8.87 11.45 18.11
N LYS A 219 8.85 10.28 17.47
CA LYS A 219 9.96 9.77 16.64
C LYS A 219 10.26 10.71 15.46
N ARG A 220 9.23 11.21 14.76
CA ARG A 220 9.39 12.20 13.68
C ARG A 220 9.98 13.51 14.19
N LYS A 221 9.52 14.04 15.33
CA LYS A 221 10.06 15.25 15.95
C LYS A 221 11.54 15.08 16.33
N ARG A 222 11.89 13.97 16.98
CA ARG A 222 13.29 13.66 17.34
C ARG A 222 14.19 13.56 16.11
N ARG A 223 13.74 12.89 15.04
CA ARG A 223 14.47 12.82 13.76
C ARG A 223 14.72 14.20 13.15
N ARG A 224 13.71 15.08 13.15
CA ARG A 224 13.86 16.46 12.66
C ARG A 224 14.86 17.27 13.47
N ILE A 225 14.82 17.16 14.81
CA ILE A 225 15.78 17.84 15.69
C ILE A 225 17.20 17.35 15.42
N ILE A 226 17.42 16.03 15.37
CA ILE A 226 18.74 15.45 15.09
C ILE A 226 19.27 15.90 13.73
N ALA A 227 18.43 15.87 12.69
CA ALA A 227 18.82 16.32 11.34
C ALA A 227 19.20 17.81 11.31
N ALA A 228 18.43 18.67 12.00
CA ALA A 228 18.74 20.10 12.08
C ALA A 228 20.06 20.36 12.80
N VAL A 229 20.31 19.70 13.95
CA VAL A 229 21.59 19.83 14.68
C VAL A 229 22.77 19.34 13.84
N ALA A 230 22.63 18.19 13.17
CA ALA A 230 23.68 17.66 12.29
C ALA A 230 23.99 18.60 11.12
N ALA A 231 22.98 19.21 10.51
CA ALA A 231 23.16 20.20 9.44
C ALA A 231 23.89 21.46 9.94
N THR A 232 23.55 21.97 11.13
CA THR A 232 24.24 23.11 11.73
C THR A 232 25.71 22.80 12.02
N ILE A 233 26.01 21.62 12.58
CA ILE A 233 27.40 21.20 12.85
C ILE A 233 28.19 21.09 11.54
N ALA A 234 27.62 20.49 10.50
CA ALA A 234 28.26 20.38 9.20
C ALA A 234 28.58 21.76 8.58
N LEU A 235 27.67 22.74 8.73
CA LEU A 235 27.89 24.10 8.26
C LEU A 235 29.05 24.79 8.99
N ILE A 236 29.13 24.64 10.32
CA ILE A 236 30.23 25.21 11.13
C ILE A 236 31.58 24.61 10.69
N ILE A 237 31.64 23.29 10.48
CA ILE A 237 32.85 22.61 10.01
C ILE A 237 33.25 23.13 8.63
N ALA A 238 32.29 23.29 7.70
CA ALA A 238 32.56 23.80 6.36
C ALA A 238 33.10 25.24 6.38
N VAL A 239 32.50 26.13 7.17
CA VAL A 239 32.98 27.52 7.33
C VAL A 239 34.38 27.53 7.96
N GLY A 240 34.62 26.74 9.00
CA GLY A 240 35.95 26.61 9.62
C GLY A 240 37.01 26.13 8.63
N ALA A 241 36.68 25.13 7.81
CA ALA A 241 37.57 24.63 6.76
C ALA A 241 37.87 25.70 5.69
N THR A 242 36.87 26.49 5.27
CA THR A 242 37.10 27.60 4.32
C THR A 242 38.02 28.68 4.89
N GLY A 243 37.88 29.02 6.18
CA GLY A 243 38.77 29.98 6.84
C GLY A 243 40.21 29.46 6.94
N ALA A 244 40.39 28.17 7.26
CA ALA A 244 41.70 27.53 7.31
C ALA A 244 42.38 27.49 5.92
N ILE A 245 41.63 27.18 4.86
CA ILE A 245 42.14 27.18 3.48
C ILE A 245 42.55 28.61 3.06
N ALA A 246 41.72 29.61 3.35
CA ALA A 246 42.04 31.01 3.03
C ALA A 246 43.32 31.47 3.75
N ALA A 247 43.52 31.11 5.02
CA ALA A 247 44.73 31.43 5.78
C ALA A 247 46.00 30.80 5.15
N ILE A 248 45.91 29.54 4.70
CA ILE A 248 47.01 28.86 4.00
C ILE A 248 47.32 29.53 2.67
N LEU A 249 46.29 29.96 1.91
CA LEU A 249 46.49 30.65 0.64
C LEU A 249 47.05 32.08 0.82
N SER A 250 46.74 32.76 1.92
CA SER A 250 47.25 34.09 2.23
C SER A 250 48.64 34.09 2.89
N ASP A 251 49.22 32.92 3.16
CA ASP A 251 50.53 32.80 3.75
C ASP A 251 51.62 33.28 2.78
N GLU A 252 52.53 34.12 3.27
CA GLU A 252 53.59 34.72 2.47
C GLU A 252 54.52 33.64 1.86
N THR A 253 54.77 32.56 2.60
CA THR A 253 55.56 31.40 2.13
C THR A 253 54.85 30.64 1.01
N TYR A 254 53.51 30.48 1.09
CA TYR A 254 52.71 29.86 0.04
C TYR A 254 52.72 30.71 -1.26
N GLN A 255 52.57 32.02 -1.14
CA GLN A 255 52.62 32.93 -2.29
C GLN A 255 54.00 32.94 -2.94
N ALA A 256 55.07 32.96 -2.14
CA ALA A 256 56.43 32.87 -2.62
C ALA A 256 56.70 31.51 -3.32
N TYR A 257 56.17 30.41 -2.79
CA TYR A 257 56.20 29.09 -3.45
C TYR A 257 55.48 29.08 -4.79
N GLN A 258 54.28 29.66 -4.88
CA GLN A 258 53.55 29.75 -6.15
C GLN A 258 54.24 30.67 -7.16
N ALA A 259 54.88 31.75 -6.71
CA ALA A 259 55.66 32.63 -7.56
C ALA A 259 56.89 31.90 -8.13
N ALA A 260 57.61 31.11 -7.33
CA ALA A 260 58.71 30.27 -7.78
C ALA A 260 58.26 29.23 -8.81
N ALA A 261 57.13 28.56 -8.56
CA ALA A 261 56.54 27.61 -9.50
C ALA A 261 56.16 28.25 -10.84
N SER A 262 55.60 29.46 -10.83
CA SER A 262 55.29 30.21 -12.06
C SER A 262 56.54 30.60 -12.85
N LEU A 263 57.64 30.93 -12.16
CA LEU A 263 58.94 31.19 -12.81
C LEU A 263 59.49 29.92 -13.48
N GLU A 264 59.35 28.75 -12.84
CA GLU A 264 59.71 27.46 -13.42
C GLU A 264 58.85 27.15 -14.66
N ASP A 265 57.53 27.29 -14.57
CA ASP A 265 56.58 27.03 -15.67
C ASP A 265 56.83 27.95 -16.88
N THR A 266 57.30 29.17 -16.64
CA THR A 266 57.64 30.15 -17.70
C THR A 266 59.07 29.98 -18.24
N GLY A 267 59.81 28.98 -17.76
CA GLY A 267 61.15 28.64 -18.22
C GLY A 267 62.27 29.53 -17.65
N SER A 268 61.98 30.31 -16.61
CA SER A 268 62.95 31.15 -15.88
C SER A 268 63.66 30.34 -14.80
N TYR A 269 64.25 29.20 -15.20
CA TYR A 269 64.72 28.15 -14.29
C TYR A 269 65.75 28.62 -13.25
N LYS A 270 66.71 29.48 -13.62
CA LYS A 270 67.71 30.01 -12.68
C LYS A 270 67.06 30.84 -11.55
N THR A 271 66.13 31.72 -11.91
CA THR A 271 65.41 32.55 -10.95
C THR A 271 64.44 31.71 -10.12
N ALA A 272 63.80 30.71 -10.72
CA ALA A 272 62.95 29.76 -10.00
C ALA A 272 63.75 28.97 -8.96
N HIS A 273 64.94 28.45 -9.33
CA HIS A 273 65.86 27.78 -8.41
C HIS A 273 66.14 28.64 -7.18
N ASP A 274 66.61 29.88 -7.37
CA ASP A 274 66.98 30.76 -6.25
C ASP A 274 65.78 31.01 -5.32
N ARG A 275 64.59 31.19 -5.89
CA ARG A 275 63.35 31.35 -5.11
C ARG A 275 62.96 30.08 -4.35
N PHE A 276 63.15 28.90 -4.93
CA PHE A 276 62.89 27.65 -4.22
C PHE A 276 63.91 27.39 -3.09
N ILE A 277 65.18 27.79 -3.26
CA ILE A 277 66.18 27.71 -2.19
C ILE A 277 65.82 28.63 -1.01
N GLU A 278 65.33 29.85 -1.28
CA GLU A 278 64.86 30.78 -0.24
C GLU A 278 63.74 30.17 0.64
N LEU A 279 62.93 29.27 0.08
CA LEU A 279 61.81 28.59 0.75
C LEU A 279 62.23 27.40 1.61
N LYS A 280 63.49 26.97 1.55
CA LYS A 280 64.07 25.88 2.35
C LYS A 280 63.22 24.60 2.29
N ASP A 281 62.83 24.05 3.44
CA ASP A 281 62.08 22.80 3.57
C ASP A 281 60.55 22.98 3.38
N TYR A 282 60.10 24.12 2.85
CA TYR A 282 58.68 24.31 2.56
C TYR A 282 58.24 23.40 1.40
N ARG A 283 57.38 22.42 1.70
CA ARG A 283 56.89 21.40 0.74
C ARG A 283 58.07 20.67 0.07
N ASP A 284 58.11 20.68 -1.25
CA ASP A 284 59.10 20.05 -2.13
C ASP A 284 60.05 21.09 -2.75
N SER A 285 60.19 22.27 -2.15
CA SER A 285 61.01 23.37 -2.71
C SER A 285 62.46 22.93 -2.97
N ALA A 286 63.08 22.15 -2.08
CA ALA A 286 64.43 21.63 -2.29
C ALA A 286 64.55 20.72 -3.52
N ASP A 287 63.52 19.92 -3.81
CA ASP A 287 63.49 19.04 -4.98
C ASP A 287 63.26 19.86 -6.26
N ARG A 288 62.33 20.81 -6.22
CA ARG A 288 62.06 21.72 -7.34
C ARG A 288 63.23 22.65 -7.67
N ALA A 289 64.00 23.06 -6.66
CA ALA A 289 65.25 23.79 -6.87
C ALA A 289 66.22 22.96 -7.70
N ARG A 290 66.50 21.70 -7.28
CA ARG A 290 67.40 20.80 -8.02
C ARG A 290 66.94 20.57 -9.46
N GLU A 291 65.63 20.38 -9.66
CA GLU A 291 65.06 20.23 -11.00
C GLU A 291 65.21 21.51 -11.85
N CYS A 292 64.94 22.69 -11.27
CA CYS A 292 65.19 23.97 -11.93
C CYS A 292 66.68 24.13 -12.32
N ALA A 293 67.61 23.73 -11.45
CA ALA A 293 69.03 23.74 -11.77
C ALA A 293 69.35 22.82 -12.96
N ARG A 294 68.80 21.61 -12.98
CA ARG A 294 68.95 20.66 -14.09
C ARG A 294 68.42 21.25 -15.41
N LEU A 295 67.21 21.81 -15.40
CA LEU A 295 66.59 22.43 -16.58
C LEU A 295 67.35 23.68 -17.05
N ALA A 296 67.90 24.47 -16.13
CA ALA A 296 68.77 25.60 -16.46
C ALA A 296 70.04 25.12 -17.18
N ALA A 297 70.65 24.03 -16.69
CA ALA A 297 71.85 23.43 -17.28
C ALA A 297 71.57 22.88 -18.69
N GLU A 298 70.47 22.16 -18.87
CA GLU A 298 70.05 21.63 -20.18
C GLU A 298 69.82 22.76 -21.19
N ARG A 299 69.18 23.84 -20.75
CA ARG A 299 68.96 25.01 -21.60
C ARG A 299 70.28 25.66 -22.00
N ALA A 300 71.23 25.81 -21.08
CA ALA A 300 72.56 26.35 -21.37
C ALA A 300 73.35 25.46 -22.35
N ALA A 301 73.38 24.15 -22.11
CA ALA A 301 74.02 23.18 -23.00
C ALA A 301 73.41 23.20 -24.42
N SER A 302 72.08 23.36 -24.53
CA SER A 302 71.38 23.40 -25.82
C SER A 302 71.76 24.61 -26.69
N VAL A 303 72.23 25.70 -26.09
CA VAL A 303 72.70 26.90 -26.79
C VAL A 303 74.23 26.98 -26.88
N GLY A 304 74.93 25.92 -26.44
CA GLY A 304 76.39 25.82 -26.47
C GLY A 304 77.11 26.52 -25.31
N ASP A 305 76.41 27.00 -24.28
CA ASP A 305 77.04 27.60 -23.10
C ASP A 305 77.41 26.51 -22.08
N TYR A 306 78.49 25.78 -22.37
CA TYR A 306 78.92 24.64 -21.56
C TYR A 306 79.51 25.03 -20.20
N ILE A 307 80.02 26.26 -20.06
CA ILE A 307 80.50 26.82 -18.77
C ILE A 307 79.32 27.00 -17.83
N ASP A 308 78.24 27.60 -18.31
CA ASP A 308 77.04 27.78 -17.51
C ASP A 308 76.33 26.43 -17.26
N ALA A 309 76.33 25.52 -18.24
CA ALA A 309 75.77 24.17 -18.08
C ALA A 309 76.48 23.36 -16.98
N GLU A 310 77.82 23.33 -16.98
CA GLU A 310 78.61 22.63 -15.94
C GLU A 310 78.23 23.12 -14.54
N ARG A 311 78.17 24.45 -14.35
CA ARG A 311 77.81 25.04 -13.07
C ARG A 311 76.43 24.59 -12.59
N TRP A 312 75.42 24.66 -13.46
CA TRP A 312 74.04 24.34 -13.09
C TRP A 312 73.79 22.84 -12.92
N TYR A 313 74.51 21.96 -13.64
CA TYR A 313 74.50 20.52 -13.34
C TYR A 313 75.10 20.23 -11.96
N GLY A 314 76.12 20.98 -11.54
CA GLY A 314 76.67 20.92 -10.18
C GLY A 314 75.64 21.29 -9.11
N GLU A 315 74.90 22.38 -9.30
CA GLU A 315 73.81 22.80 -8.39
C GLU A 315 72.64 21.80 -8.37
N ALA A 316 72.38 21.10 -9.49
CA ALA A 316 71.40 20.02 -9.57
C ALA A 316 71.86 18.73 -8.86
N GLY A 317 73.17 18.57 -8.62
CA GLY A 317 73.79 17.34 -8.13
C GLY A 317 74.02 16.28 -9.22
N GLU A 318 73.95 16.66 -10.49
CA GLU A 318 74.08 15.78 -11.66
C GLU A 318 75.55 15.61 -12.07
N THR A 319 76.29 14.82 -11.27
CA THR A 319 77.76 14.70 -11.39
C THR A 319 78.26 14.16 -12.74
N GLU A 320 77.51 13.26 -13.39
CA GLU A 320 77.88 12.71 -14.71
C GLU A 320 77.71 13.77 -15.81
N LEU A 321 76.55 14.43 -15.86
CA LEU A 321 76.26 15.50 -16.82
C LEU A 321 77.17 16.72 -16.63
N GLN A 322 77.55 17.01 -15.40
CA GLN A 322 78.53 18.05 -15.08
C GLN A 322 79.89 17.74 -15.72
N GLN A 323 80.40 16.51 -15.60
CA GLN A 323 81.66 16.09 -16.21
C GLN A 323 81.61 16.11 -17.74
N GLU A 324 80.47 15.72 -18.32
CA GLU A 324 80.24 15.80 -19.76
C GLU A 324 80.29 17.25 -20.27
N ALA A 325 79.61 18.17 -19.59
CA ALA A 325 79.66 19.60 -19.91
C ALA A 325 81.09 20.16 -19.80
N ALA A 326 81.82 19.81 -18.74
CA ALA A 326 83.22 20.21 -18.57
C ALA A 326 84.11 19.72 -19.73
N ALA A 327 83.92 18.48 -20.19
CA ALA A 327 84.66 17.93 -21.32
C ALA A 327 84.31 18.58 -22.67
N MET A 328 83.20 19.30 -22.77
CA MET A 328 82.83 20.09 -23.96
C MET A 328 83.47 21.48 -23.94
N ILE A 329 83.71 22.06 -22.76
CA ILE A 329 84.45 23.33 -22.60
C ILE A 329 85.87 23.19 -23.16
N ASP A 330 86.56 22.08 -22.87
CA ASP A 330 87.93 21.83 -23.32
C ASP A 330 88.06 21.60 -24.85
N LYS A 331 86.94 21.52 -25.57
CA LYS A 331 86.89 21.27 -27.03
C LYS A 331 86.58 22.51 -27.87
N GLU A 332 86.20 23.62 -27.24
CA GLU A 332 86.01 24.94 -27.88
C GLU A 332 87.31 25.77 -27.86
#